data_AF-A0A3D5Z9S6-F1
#
_entry.id   AF-A0A3D5Z9S6-F1
#
_cell.length_a   1.000
_cell.length_b   1.000
_cell.length_c   1.000
_cell.angle_alpha   90.00
_cell.angle_beta   90.00
_cell.angle_gamma   90.00
#
_symmetry.space_group_name_H-M   'P 1'
#
loop_
_entity.id
_entity.type
_entity.pdbx_description
1 polymer ?
#
loop_
_entity_poly.entity_id
_entity_poly.type
_entity_poly.pdbx_seq_one_letter_code
_entity_poly.pdbx_strand_id
1 'polypeptide(L)'
;MYLNKLIEIFKDLEVSTKNIREFLKSDDYFANYNNYQELTEIVKSTNYGLLEIDGRLAELNLTPEEIQAYSSIKKVLLAFKNNHVLRYPNGLLEQIRNAHVTKSIIEKLKEKQKLYQSKYQKYTKIVDDCDTLTKIITELQKLTSNDYINPDLMTLISDFLENKEEYNQDQEQVFKRNNRIYKLIMEQNIEAYNYELKQVMAERTHRSYTKTQTELITKDELLKVFNQYGYDITNLNNEVINEFKHSISKEDLINNFEFLKKHLSLPTTMDSKTLTIICGCNGEIINYLEDFSNKYGISIIKLMQVTPNIFISKRNSIKSNLEKDSIPIQSAFKDFVPNVNLIESLGYNIYDSYSTCPSVFTYSNSTLKNNVQSLEVYGIKKDKLAKNFKLSGLKSTEILSTIDAFIEVGELDYLLSNTSRLCISYDSPMLYRLYFVKKYNESHPNSKIEYKSKRNPNNLSNIISNLEDNTLGINSTNALERTNTIIPQVFDVDTTKNIEDKIKENNVTYDFTKINNPYITYLEQNNKVSNNAYNICGVIISRFKVLRLYASLSNMSSSTDKLLLFCITYHSKITAQEFAHMKEYVESIVNEPLIGGRK
;
A
#
# COMPACT_ATOMS: atom_id res chain seq x y z
N MET A 1 -37.17 -25.89 -16.57
CA MET A 1 -37.27 -25.76 -15.10
C MET A 1 -36.20 -24.83 -14.50
N TYR A 2 -35.06 -24.61 -15.16
CA TYR A 2 -33.89 -23.90 -14.62
C TYR A 2 -33.92 -22.36 -14.77
N LEU A 3 -34.41 -21.84 -15.91
CA LEU A 3 -34.52 -20.40 -16.13
C LEU A 3 -35.48 -19.71 -15.14
N ASN A 4 -36.65 -20.31 -14.89
CA ASN A 4 -37.63 -19.77 -13.93
C ASN A 4 -37.04 -19.68 -12.51
N LYS A 5 -36.18 -20.63 -12.13
CA LYS A 5 -35.52 -20.64 -10.82
C LYS A 5 -34.43 -19.57 -10.72
N LEU A 6 -33.69 -19.31 -11.80
CA LEU A 6 -32.75 -18.19 -11.91
C LEU A 6 -33.47 -16.83 -11.83
N ILE A 7 -34.60 -16.69 -12.54
CA ILE A 7 -35.45 -15.51 -12.46
C ILE A 7 -35.96 -15.29 -11.04
N GLU A 8 -36.40 -16.34 -10.34
CA GLU A 8 -36.82 -16.25 -8.93
C GLU A 8 -35.67 -15.82 -8.00
N ILE A 9 -34.46 -16.37 -8.18
CA ILE A 9 -33.29 -16.01 -7.38
C ILE A 9 -32.90 -14.54 -7.57
N PHE A 10 -32.88 -14.05 -8.82
CA PHE A 10 -32.56 -12.65 -9.08
C PHE A 10 -33.67 -11.70 -8.62
N LYS A 11 -34.95 -12.10 -8.71
CA LYS A 11 -36.07 -11.35 -8.11
C LYS A 11 -35.96 -11.24 -6.60
N ASP A 12 -35.57 -12.31 -5.91
CA ASP A 12 -35.34 -12.30 -4.46
C ASP A 12 -34.21 -11.33 -4.06
N LEU A 13 -33.17 -11.22 -4.89
CA LEU A 13 -32.07 -10.27 -4.70
C LEU A 13 -32.53 -8.83 -4.95
N GLU A 14 -33.26 -8.57 -6.04
CA GLU A 14 -33.86 -7.27 -6.32
C GLU A 14 -34.76 -6.81 -5.18
N VAL A 15 -35.61 -7.70 -4.64
CA VAL A 15 -36.47 -7.43 -3.48
C VAL A 15 -35.64 -7.16 -2.22
N SER A 16 -34.59 -7.93 -1.96
CA SER A 16 -33.73 -7.72 -0.78
C SER A 16 -33.00 -6.37 -0.83
N THR A 17 -32.44 -6.01 -2.00
CA THR A 17 -31.77 -4.72 -2.21
C THR A 17 -32.76 -3.56 -2.18
N LYS A 18 -33.98 -3.76 -2.71
CA LYS A 18 -35.08 -2.79 -2.60
C LYS A 18 -35.55 -2.60 -1.15
N ASN A 19 -35.64 -3.67 -0.35
CA ASN A 19 -35.98 -3.59 1.07
C ASN A 19 -34.88 -2.87 1.87
N ILE A 20 -33.61 -3.08 1.52
CA ILE A 20 -32.49 -2.30 2.08
C ILE A 20 -32.63 -0.82 1.67
N ARG A 21 -32.96 -0.53 0.41
CA ARG A 21 -33.23 0.84 -0.07
C ARG A 21 -34.42 1.48 0.64
N GLU A 22 -35.49 0.73 0.90
CA GLU A 22 -36.68 1.20 1.62
C GLU A 22 -36.39 1.41 3.12
N PHE A 23 -35.63 0.52 3.76
CA PHE A 23 -35.11 0.70 5.13
C PHE A 23 -34.17 1.91 5.24
N LEU A 24 -33.37 2.19 4.21
CA LEU A 24 -32.52 3.39 4.16
C LEU A 24 -33.32 4.66 3.86
N LYS A 25 -34.46 4.52 3.17
CA LYS A 25 -35.42 5.59 2.90
C LYS A 25 -36.40 5.82 4.06
N SER A 26 -36.53 4.91 5.02
CA SER A 26 -37.43 5.10 6.16
C SER A 26 -36.90 6.20 7.08
N ASP A 27 -37.46 7.39 6.85
CA ASP A 27 -37.63 8.64 7.63
C ASP A 27 -36.51 9.22 8.51
N ASP A 28 -35.47 8.49 8.92
CA ASP A 28 -34.41 9.08 9.77
C ASP A 28 -33.13 9.41 9.02
N TYR A 29 -32.76 8.70 7.94
CA TYR A 29 -31.42 8.83 7.39
C TYR A 29 -31.25 10.03 6.43
N PHE A 30 -32.14 10.13 5.43
CA PHE A 30 -32.10 11.22 4.45
C PHE A 30 -32.66 12.54 4.98
N ALA A 31 -33.67 12.48 5.87
CA ALA A 31 -34.21 13.64 6.55
C ALA A 31 -33.13 14.30 7.44
N ASN A 32 -32.35 13.51 8.17
CA ASN A 32 -31.24 14.02 8.96
C ASN A 32 -30.14 14.62 8.06
N TYR A 33 -29.74 13.99 6.96
CA TYR A 33 -28.73 14.57 6.06
C TYR A 33 -29.14 15.94 5.50
N ASN A 34 -30.39 16.09 5.06
CA ASN A 34 -30.94 17.37 4.61
C ASN A 34 -30.99 18.40 5.75
N ASN A 35 -31.45 18.00 6.95
CA ASN A 35 -31.44 18.86 8.15
C ASN A 35 -30.01 19.29 8.54
N TYR A 36 -28.99 18.44 8.37
CA TYR A 36 -27.58 18.76 8.63
C TYR A 36 -27.01 19.74 7.60
N GLN A 37 -27.35 19.59 6.31
CA GLN A 37 -26.97 20.57 5.29
C GLN A 37 -27.64 21.92 5.57
N GLU A 38 -28.93 21.92 5.90
CA GLU A 38 -29.71 23.12 6.22
C GLU A 38 -29.18 23.80 7.49
N LEU A 39 -28.86 23.06 8.56
CA LEU A 39 -28.18 23.58 9.76
C LEU A 39 -26.79 24.15 9.45
N THR A 40 -26.02 23.50 8.57
CA THR A 40 -24.69 23.98 8.16
C THR A 40 -24.80 25.27 7.33
N GLU A 41 -25.82 25.39 6.49
CA GLU A 41 -26.11 26.61 5.73
C GLU A 41 -26.67 27.72 6.59
N ILE A 42 -27.54 27.44 7.57
CA ILE A 42 -28.04 28.41 8.57
C ILE A 42 -26.88 28.93 9.43
N VAL A 43 -25.96 28.07 9.89
CA VAL A 43 -24.76 28.47 10.64
C VAL A 43 -23.80 29.29 9.78
N LYS A 44 -23.69 28.99 8.48
CA LYS A 44 -22.90 29.80 7.53
C LYS A 44 -23.57 31.13 7.18
N SER A 45 -24.91 31.20 7.17
CA SER A 45 -25.67 32.35 6.65
C SER A 45 -26.19 33.32 7.70
N THR A 46 -26.17 32.97 9.00
CA THR A 46 -26.81 33.82 10.01
C THR A 46 -25.84 34.70 10.80
N ASN A 47 -25.86 36.00 10.46
CA ASN A 47 -25.86 37.07 11.46
C ASN A 47 -27.31 37.31 12.01
N TYR A 48 -28.30 36.52 11.57
CA TYR A 48 -29.72 36.63 11.95
C TYR A 48 -30.40 35.25 11.93
N GLY A 49 -30.40 34.51 13.04
CA GLY A 49 -31.11 33.22 13.12
C GLY A 49 -30.97 32.51 14.47
N LEU A 50 -30.98 33.26 15.58
CA LEU A 50 -30.68 32.74 16.91
C LEU A 50 -31.89 32.20 17.70
N LEU A 51 -33.03 31.94 17.05
CA LEU A 51 -34.28 31.61 17.76
C LEU A 51 -34.77 30.16 17.61
N GLU A 52 -34.29 29.39 16.63
CA GLU A 52 -34.85 28.04 16.35
C GLU A 52 -33.92 26.86 16.70
N ILE A 53 -32.73 27.14 17.22
CA ILE A 53 -31.65 26.14 17.31
C ILE A 53 -31.68 25.35 18.64
N ASP A 54 -32.32 25.84 19.70
CA ASP A 54 -32.24 25.21 21.03
C ASP A 54 -32.88 23.79 21.10
N GLY A 55 -33.87 23.49 20.25
CA GLY A 55 -34.48 22.16 20.20
C GLY A 55 -33.67 21.11 19.42
N ARG A 56 -32.84 21.55 18.45
CA ARG A 56 -32.12 20.66 17.52
C ARG A 56 -30.65 20.40 17.92
N LEU A 57 -30.11 21.16 18.88
CA LEU A 57 -28.72 20.98 19.35
C LEU A 57 -28.50 19.71 20.19
N ALA A 58 -29.55 19.12 20.75
CA ALA A 58 -29.45 17.93 21.60
C ALA A 58 -28.89 16.70 20.85
N GLU A 59 -29.09 16.63 19.54
CA GLU A 59 -28.64 15.50 18.69
C GLU A 59 -27.12 15.54 18.36
N LEU A 60 -26.44 16.63 18.74
CA LEU A 60 -25.01 16.82 18.51
C LEU A 60 -24.13 16.32 19.67
N ASN A 61 -24.73 15.71 20.72
CA ASN A 61 -24.03 15.23 21.91
C ASN A 61 -23.10 16.31 22.53
N LEU A 62 -23.62 17.51 22.72
CA LEU A 62 -22.90 18.60 23.39
C LEU A 62 -22.88 18.38 24.91
N THR A 63 -21.77 18.73 25.55
CA THR A 63 -21.63 18.65 27.00
C THR A 63 -22.51 19.69 27.70
N PRO A 64 -22.96 19.45 28.95
CA PRO A 64 -23.71 20.44 29.72
C PRO A 64 -22.99 21.78 29.85
N GLU A 65 -21.66 21.79 29.98
CA GLU A 65 -20.87 23.03 30.01
C GLU A 65 -20.92 23.78 28.68
N GLU A 66 -20.89 23.09 27.53
CA GLU A 66 -21.03 23.69 26.20
C GLU A 66 -22.43 24.29 25.99
N ILE A 67 -23.47 23.59 26.44
CA ILE A 67 -24.86 24.08 26.40
C ILE A 67 -25.05 25.29 27.33
N GLN A 68 -24.47 25.27 28.52
CA GLN A 68 -24.54 26.35 29.50
C GLN A 68 -23.72 27.58 29.07
N ALA A 69 -22.57 27.40 28.42
CA ALA A 69 -21.80 28.48 27.81
C ALA A 69 -22.59 29.15 26.67
N TYR A 70 -23.30 28.37 25.85
CA TYR A 70 -24.17 28.87 24.78
C TYR A 70 -25.37 29.67 25.32
N SER A 71 -26.03 29.15 26.36
CA SER A 71 -27.12 29.82 27.08
C SER A 71 -26.67 31.13 27.75
N SER A 72 -25.44 31.15 28.29
CA SER A 72 -24.81 32.34 28.88
C SER A 72 -24.56 33.44 27.85
N ILE A 73 -24.05 33.08 26.66
CA ILE A 73 -23.85 34.04 25.55
C ILE A 73 -25.19 34.60 25.07
N LYS A 74 -26.24 33.76 24.99
CA LYS A 74 -27.62 34.18 24.65
C LYS A 74 -28.18 35.20 25.65
N LYS A 75 -28.00 34.99 26.96
CA LYS A 75 -28.42 35.93 28.01
C LYS A 75 -27.67 37.26 27.94
N VAL A 76 -26.37 37.23 27.67
CA VAL A 76 -25.55 38.43 27.51
C VAL A 76 -26.01 39.24 26.29
N LEU A 77 -26.20 38.61 25.12
CA LEU A 77 -26.69 39.29 23.91
C LEU A 77 -28.09 39.89 24.06
N LEU A 78 -29.00 39.22 24.79
CA LEU A 78 -30.33 39.75 25.13
C LEU A 78 -30.27 40.96 26.08
N ALA A 79 -29.36 40.95 27.05
CA ALA A 79 -29.14 42.08 27.96
C ALA A 79 -28.58 43.32 27.23
N PHE A 80 -27.74 43.12 26.19
CA PHE A 80 -27.24 44.20 25.34
C PHE A 80 -28.30 44.75 24.36
N LYS A 81 -29.20 43.91 23.85
CA LYS A 81 -30.28 44.34 22.93
C LYS A 81 -31.30 45.28 23.61
N ASN A 82 -31.47 45.15 24.92
CA ASN A 82 -32.43 45.93 25.70
C ASN A 82 -31.82 47.21 26.32
N ASN A 83 -30.54 47.51 26.07
CA ASN A 83 -29.82 48.60 26.74
C ASN A 83 -29.18 49.56 25.74
N HIS A 84 -29.84 50.70 25.48
CA HIS A 84 -29.47 51.67 24.44
C HIS A 84 -28.13 52.40 24.65
N VAL A 85 -27.48 52.22 25.80
CA VAL A 85 -26.24 52.93 26.18
C VAL A 85 -24.97 52.17 25.78
N LEU A 86 -25.05 50.88 25.45
CA LEU A 86 -23.89 50.06 25.11
C LEU A 86 -23.78 49.87 23.59
N ARG A 87 -23.39 50.94 22.86
CA ARG A 87 -22.92 50.84 21.47
C ARG A 87 -21.51 50.24 21.45
N TYR A 88 -21.35 49.12 20.75
CA TYR A 88 -20.17 48.25 20.74
C TYR A 88 -18.86 48.92 20.27
N PRO A 89 -17.70 48.55 20.84
CA PRO A 89 -16.45 48.45 20.10
C PRO A 89 -16.44 47.12 19.31
N ASN A 90 -16.22 47.21 17.99
CA ASN A 90 -16.27 46.08 17.03
C ASN A 90 -15.47 44.83 17.43
N GLY A 91 -14.45 44.96 18.29
CA GLY A 91 -13.60 43.84 18.71
C GLY A 91 -14.29 42.81 19.62
N LEU A 92 -15.28 43.21 20.44
CA LEU A 92 -15.93 42.25 21.37
C LEU A 92 -16.97 41.38 20.64
N LEU A 93 -17.66 41.95 19.65
CA LEU A 93 -18.56 41.22 18.76
C LEU A 93 -17.80 40.23 17.88
N GLU A 94 -16.61 40.59 17.39
CA GLU A 94 -15.72 39.64 16.70
C GLU A 94 -15.19 38.55 17.64
N GLN A 95 -14.87 38.86 18.90
CA GLN A 95 -14.44 37.84 19.87
C GLN A 95 -15.56 36.87 20.26
N ILE A 96 -16.81 37.35 20.37
CA ILE A 96 -17.99 36.50 20.57
C ILE A 96 -18.31 35.68 19.30
N ARG A 97 -18.15 36.28 18.12
CA ARG A 97 -18.31 35.60 16.82
C ARG A 97 -17.21 34.55 16.57
N ASN A 98 -16.03 34.76 17.13
CA ASN A 98 -14.90 33.83 17.16
C ASN A 98 -14.89 32.91 18.39
N ALA A 99 -15.92 32.95 19.24
CA ALA A 99 -15.96 32.14 20.45
C ALA A 99 -15.87 30.64 20.08
N HIS A 100 -14.97 29.95 20.80
CA HIS A 100 -14.55 28.57 20.60
C HIS A 100 -15.69 27.55 20.44
N VAL A 101 -16.88 27.88 20.96
CA VAL A 101 -18.09 27.07 20.91
C VAL A 101 -18.67 26.99 19.49
N THR A 102 -18.71 28.08 18.73
CA THR A 102 -19.17 28.08 17.33
C THR A 102 -18.24 27.26 16.44
N LYS A 103 -16.92 27.34 16.69
CA LYS A 103 -15.92 26.56 15.96
C LYS A 103 -15.99 25.07 16.31
N SER A 104 -16.18 24.73 17.59
CA SER A 104 -16.39 23.34 18.07
C SER A 104 -17.65 22.70 17.45
N ILE A 105 -18.76 23.43 17.42
CA ILE A 105 -20.01 22.96 16.81
C ILE A 105 -19.85 22.80 15.30
N ILE A 106 -19.21 23.75 14.60
CA ILE A 106 -18.92 23.65 13.16
C ILE A 106 -18.02 22.46 12.84
N GLU A 107 -17.01 22.16 13.67
CA GLU A 107 -16.15 21.00 13.44
C GLU A 107 -16.88 19.68 13.70
N LYS A 108 -17.67 19.56 14.76
CA LYS A 108 -18.52 18.37 15.00
C LYS A 108 -19.56 18.16 13.88
N LEU A 109 -20.12 19.24 13.34
CA LEU A 109 -21.01 19.18 12.17
C LEU A 109 -20.29 18.72 10.91
N LYS A 110 -19.06 19.21 10.65
CA LYS A 110 -18.22 18.76 9.53
C LYS A 110 -17.79 17.31 9.66
N GLU A 111 -17.48 16.84 10.87
CA GLU A 111 -17.15 15.43 11.14
C GLU A 111 -18.35 14.52 10.88
N LYS A 112 -19.53 14.87 11.39
CA LYS A 112 -20.77 14.15 11.08
C LYS A 112 -21.07 14.20 9.59
N GLN A 113 -20.96 15.35 8.93
CA GLN A 113 -21.16 15.47 7.48
C GLN A 113 -20.22 14.54 6.70
N LYS A 114 -18.93 14.47 7.05
CA LYS A 114 -17.98 13.54 6.43
C LYS A 114 -18.35 12.08 6.65
N LEU A 115 -18.80 11.71 7.86
CA LEU A 115 -19.27 10.36 8.16
C LEU A 115 -20.48 9.98 7.29
N TYR A 116 -21.45 10.90 7.15
CA TYR A 116 -22.64 10.67 6.34
C TYR A 116 -22.35 10.72 4.82
N GLN A 117 -21.43 11.57 4.35
CA GLN A 117 -20.99 11.59 2.95
C GLN A 117 -20.23 10.31 2.55
N SER A 118 -19.38 9.79 3.45
CA SER A 118 -18.70 8.50 3.26
C SER A 118 -19.71 7.34 3.18
N LYS A 119 -20.80 7.40 3.96
CA LYS A 119 -21.91 6.46 3.84
C LYS A 119 -22.74 6.69 2.57
N TYR A 120 -22.94 7.95 2.13
CA TYR A 120 -23.67 8.32 0.91
C TYR A 120 -22.99 7.84 -0.38
N GLN A 121 -21.66 7.95 -0.47
CA GLN A 121 -20.88 7.40 -1.59
C GLN A 121 -21.05 5.87 -1.73
N LYS A 122 -21.29 5.16 -0.63
CA LYS A 122 -21.63 3.72 -0.65
C LYS A 122 -23.05 3.43 -1.18
N TYR A 123 -23.97 4.39 -1.10
CA TYR A 123 -25.38 4.20 -1.50
C TYR A 123 -25.65 4.48 -2.99
N THR A 124 -24.84 5.31 -3.65
CA THR A 124 -24.93 5.53 -5.12
C THR A 124 -24.71 4.21 -5.86
N LYS A 125 -23.75 3.41 -5.38
CA LYS A 125 -23.44 2.06 -5.89
C LYS A 125 -24.59 1.06 -5.71
N ILE A 126 -25.33 1.11 -4.60
CA ILE A 126 -26.54 0.26 -4.38
C ILE A 126 -27.64 0.59 -5.41
N VAL A 127 -27.77 1.85 -5.83
CA VAL A 127 -28.73 2.26 -6.85
C VAL A 127 -28.30 1.75 -8.24
N ASP A 128 -27.02 1.89 -8.58
CA ASP A 128 -26.46 1.37 -9.84
C ASP A 128 -26.54 -0.17 -9.91
N ASP A 129 -26.36 -0.86 -8.78
CA ASP A 129 -26.51 -2.31 -8.61
C ASP A 129 -27.97 -2.77 -8.79
N CYS A 130 -28.94 -1.99 -8.28
CA CYS A 130 -30.37 -2.23 -8.54
C CYS A 130 -30.71 -2.11 -10.02
N ASP A 131 -30.25 -1.04 -10.68
CA ASP A 131 -30.53 -0.82 -12.10
C ASP A 131 -29.87 -1.90 -12.98
N THR A 132 -28.70 -2.41 -12.56
CA THR A 132 -28.01 -3.54 -13.21
C THR A 132 -28.75 -4.86 -12.98
N LEU A 133 -29.23 -5.14 -11.77
CA LEU A 133 -30.06 -6.31 -11.46
C LEU A 133 -31.37 -6.33 -12.26
N THR A 134 -32.07 -5.20 -12.34
CA THR A 134 -33.32 -5.10 -13.11
C THR A 134 -33.07 -5.38 -14.59
N LYS A 135 -31.95 -4.91 -15.16
CA LYS A 135 -31.54 -5.24 -16.54
C LYS A 135 -31.29 -6.73 -16.72
N ILE A 136 -30.56 -7.37 -15.81
CA ILE A 136 -30.30 -8.83 -15.83
C ILE A 136 -31.62 -9.62 -15.78
N ILE A 137 -32.52 -9.28 -14.86
CA ILE A 137 -33.84 -9.94 -14.72
C ILE A 137 -34.67 -9.78 -16.00
N THR A 138 -34.66 -8.57 -16.57
CA THR A 138 -35.42 -8.26 -17.79
C THR A 138 -34.92 -9.08 -18.98
N GLU A 139 -33.60 -9.21 -19.15
CA GLU A 139 -33.04 -10.04 -20.22
C GLU A 139 -33.28 -11.53 -19.99
N LEU A 140 -33.17 -12.02 -18.75
CA LEU A 140 -33.47 -13.41 -18.42
C LEU A 140 -34.95 -13.77 -18.64
N GLN A 141 -35.87 -12.83 -18.40
CA GLN A 141 -37.31 -13.02 -18.64
C GLN A 141 -37.70 -13.09 -20.12
N LYS A 142 -36.87 -12.56 -21.03
CA LYS A 142 -37.07 -12.64 -22.47
C LYS A 142 -36.69 -14.00 -23.04
N LEU A 143 -35.92 -14.79 -22.30
CA LEU A 143 -35.50 -16.13 -22.70
C LEU A 143 -36.62 -17.15 -22.48
N THR A 144 -36.73 -18.13 -23.36
CA THR A 144 -37.57 -19.32 -23.18
C THR A 144 -36.76 -20.44 -22.53
N SER A 145 -37.42 -21.51 -22.08
CA SER A 145 -36.75 -22.64 -21.41
C SER A 145 -35.71 -23.38 -22.26
N ASN A 146 -35.66 -23.10 -23.56
CA ASN A 146 -34.75 -23.72 -24.53
C ASN A 146 -33.65 -22.76 -25.02
N ASP A 147 -33.68 -21.49 -24.61
CA ASP A 147 -32.69 -20.50 -25.01
C ASP A 147 -31.46 -20.55 -24.09
N TYR A 148 -30.29 -20.30 -24.67
CA TYR A 148 -29.03 -20.21 -23.93
C TYR A 148 -28.75 -18.76 -23.51
N ILE A 149 -28.21 -18.57 -22.30
CA ILE A 149 -27.76 -17.26 -21.84
C ILE A 149 -26.55 -16.85 -22.70
N ASN A 150 -26.65 -15.71 -23.39
CA ASN A 150 -25.58 -15.26 -24.27
C ASN A 150 -24.34 -14.78 -23.47
N PRO A 151 -23.15 -14.73 -24.11
CA PRO A 151 -21.91 -14.33 -23.44
C PRO A 151 -21.93 -12.92 -22.84
N ASP A 152 -22.65 -11.99 -23.45
CA ASP A 152 -22.74 -10.60 -22.97
C ASP A 152 -23.54 -10.50 -21.67
N LEU A 153 -24.67 -11.21 -21.59
CA LEU A 153 -25.49 -11.33 -20.38
C LEU A 153 -24.73 -12.11 -19.29
N MET A 154 -23.95 -13.12 -19.68
CA MET A 154 -23.06 -13.82 -18.75
C MET A 154 -21.93 -12.94 -18.20
N THR A 155 -21.38 -12.05 -19.02
CA THR A 155 -20.35 -11.08 -18.60
C THR A 155 -20.96 -10.05 -17.66
N LEU A 156 -22.14 -9.51 -17.99
CA LEU A 156 -22.88 -8.59 -17.12
C LEU A 156 -23.23 -9.21 -15.76
N ILE A 157 -23.65 -10.49 -15.75
CA ILE A 157 -23.89 -11.25 -14.52
C ILE A 157 -22.57 -11.43 -13.74
N SER A 158 -21.46 -11.74 -14.41
CA SER A 158 -20.16 -11.97 -13.78
C SER A 158 -19.59 -10.68 -13.17
N ASP A 159 -19.65 -9.57 -13.89
CA ASP A 159 -19.19 -8.26 -13.44
C ASP A 159 -20.00 -7.75 -12.23
N PHE A 160 -21.32 -7.95 -12.25
CA PHE A 160 -22.19 -7.65 -11.10
C PHE A 160 -21.78 -8.48 -9.86
N LEU A 161 -21.37 -9.73 -10.08
CA LEU A 161 -20.99 -10.67 -9.04
C LEU A 161 -19.55 -10.46 -8.51
N GLU A 162 -18.63 -9.94 -9.34
CA GLU A 162 -17.22 -9.71 -9.02
C GLU A 162 -16.92 -8.39 -8.28
N ASN A 163 -17.77 -7.36 -8.40
CA ASN A 163 -17.56 -6.02 -7.81
C ASN A 163 -17.66 -5.93 -6.24
N LYS A 164 -17.32 -7.00 -5.52
CA LYS A 164 -17.62 -7.24 -4.10
C LYS A 164 -16.67 -6.69 -3.04
N GLU A 165 -15.59 -5.99 -3.37
CA GLU A 165 -14.60 -5.60 -2.35
C GLU A 165 -14.94 -4.38 -1.48
N GLU A 166 -16.07 -3.68 -1.67
CA GLU A 166 -16.36 -2.46 -0.90
C GLU A 166 -17.41 -2.57 0.22
N TYR A 167 -18.09 -3.71 0.37
CA TYR A 167 -19.01 -3.94 1.50
C TYR A 167 -18.33 -4.67 2.65
N ASN A 168 -17.28 -4.07 3.20
CA ASN A 168 -16.72 -4.55 4.45
C ASN A 168 -17.53 -4.03 5.65
N GLN A 169 -17.96 -5.00 6.46
CA GLN A 169 -18.47 -4.91 7.84
C GLN A 169 -19.94 -4.49 8.01
N ASP A 170 -20.89 -5.44 7.86
CA ASP A 170 -21.88 -5.77 8.92
C ASP A 170 -22.97 -6.82 8.56
N GLN A 171 -22.91 -7.56 7.44
CA GLN A 171 -23.96 -8.55 7.13
C GLN A 171 -23.42 -9.94 6.77
N GLU A 172 -22.98 -10.67 7.80
CA GLU A 172 -22.59 -12.09 7.71
C GLU A 172 -23.70 -12.99 7.12
N GLN A 173 -24.97 -12.63 7.31
CA GLN A 173 -26.11 -13.37 6.75
C GLN A 173 -26.26 -13.20 5.24
N VAL A 174 -26.00 -12.00 4.69
CA VAL A 174 -26.03 -11.75 3.24
C VAL A 174 -24.85 -12.42 2.56
N PHE A 175 -23.67 -12.41 3.19
CA PHE A 175 -22.49 -13.15 2.73
C PHE A 175 -22.74 -14.67 2.67
N LYS A 176 -23.33 -15.26 3.72
CA LYS A 176 -23.71 -16.69 3.76
C LYS A 176 -24.79 -17.05 2.73
N ARG A 177 -25.80 -16.19 2.53
CA ARG A 177 -26.87 -16.40 1.54
C ARG A 177 -26.34 -16.33 0.11
N ASN A 178 -25.48 -15.35 -0.20
CA ASN A 178 -24.87 -15.19 -1.52
C ASN A 178 -23.95 -16.36 -1.88
N ASN A 179 -23.13 -16.86 -0.95
CA ASN A 179 -22.29 -18.05 -1.18
C ASN A 179 -23.11 -19.32 -1.44
N ARG A 180 -24.28 -19.46 -0.78
CA ARG A 180 -25.19 -20.59 -1.02
C ARG A 180 -25.85 -20.52 -2.40
N ILE A 181 -26.16 -19.32 -2.88
CA ILE A 181 -26.72 -19.07 -4.21
C ILE A 181 -25.67 -19.31 -5.30
N TYR A 182 -24.42 -18.87 -5.10
CA TYR A 182 -23.27 -19.20 -5.96
C TYR A 182 -23.12 -20.69 -6.21
N LYS A 183 -23.23 -21.47 -5.13
CA LYS A 183 -23.15 -22.94 -5.19
C LYS A 183 -24.29 -23.54 -6.02
N LEU A 184 -25.51 -23.02 -5.89
CA LEU A 184 -26.69 -23.49 -6.62
C LEU A 184 -26.73 -23.10 -8.10
N ILE A 185 -26.09 -21.99 -8.50
CA ILE A 185 -25.93 -21.55 -9.89
C ILE A 185 -24.86 -22.42 -10.59
N MET A 186 -23.73 -22.66 -9.92
CA MET A 186 -22.68 -23.58 -10.38
C MET A 186 -23.18 -25.01 -10.57
N GLU A 187 -24.04 -25.50 -9.67
CA GLU A 187 -24.63 -26.84 -9.73
C GLU A 187 -25.64 -27.05 -10.88
N GLN A 188 -26.15 -25.98 -11.52
CA GLN A 188 -27.24 -26.08 -12.52
C GLN A 188 -26.81 -25.93 -13.99
N ASN A 189 -25.54 -25.60 -14.30
CA ASN A 189 -25.02 -25.45 -15.67
C ASN A 189 -24.06 -26.59 -16.10
N ILE A 190 -24.36 -27.82 -15.69
CA ILE A 190 -23.44 -28.97 -15.65
C ILE A 190 -23.25 -29.74 -16.97
N GLU A 191 -23.75 -29.34 -18.15
CA GLU A 191 -23.47 -30.15 -19.36
C GLU A 191 -22.63 -29.46 -20.45
N ALA A 192 -23.02 -28.29 -20.95
CA ALA A 192 -22.25 -27.60 -22.00
C ALA A 192 -20.93 -26.99 -21.45
N TYR A 193 -20.99 -26.41 -20.26
CA TYR A 193 -19.83 -25.84 -19.56
C TYR A 193 -18.86 -26.96 -19.12
N ASN A 194 -19.35 -28.18 -18.89
CA ASN A 194 -18.55 -29.30 -18.42
C ASN A 194 -17.61 -29.89 -19.48
N TYR A 195 -17.72 -29.54 -20.76
CA TYR A 195 -16.76 -30.03 -21.77
C TYR A 195 -15.58 -29.05 -21.95
N GLU A 196 -15.88 -27.76 -22.13
CA GLU A 196 -14.85 -26.72 -22.27
C GLU A 196 -14.21 -26.34 -20.94
N LEU A 197 -14.94 -26.29 -19.82
CA LEU A 197 -14.28 -26.19 -18.50
C LEU A 197 -13.63 -27.50 -18.08
N LYS A 198 -14.02 -28.68 -18.56
CA LYS A 198 -13.15 -29.85 -18.31
C LYS A 198 -11.80 -29.70 -19.01
N GLN A 199 -11.69 -29.02 -20.14
CA GLN A 199 -10.38 -28.72 -20.74
C GLN A 199 -9.69 -27.54 -20.02
N VAL A 200 -10.39 -26.42 -19.80
CA VAL A 200 -9.79 -25.20 -19.25
C VAL A 200 -9.59 -25.25 -17.73
N MET A 201 -10.50 -25.88 -16.96
CA MET A 201 -10.29 -26.16 -15.53
C MET A 201 -9.36 -27.35 -15.28
N ALA A 202 -9.22 -28.31 -16.21
CA ALA A 202 -8.12 -29.27 -16.12
C ALA A 202 -6.77 -28.56 -16.22
N GLU A 203 -6.70 -27.46 -16.97
CA GLU A 203 -5.50 -26.65 -17.08
C GLU A 203 -5.31 -25.62 -15.95
N ARG A 204 -6.39 -25.12 -15.31
CA ARG A 204 -6.28 -23.98 -14.35
C ARG A 204 -6.78 -24.20 -12.92
N THR A 205 -7.58 -25.23 -12.63
CA THR A 205 -8.11 -25.47 -11.25
C THR A 205 -7.89 -26.89 -10.73
N HIS A 206 -7.14 -27.73 -11.45
CA HIS A 206 -6.50 -28.93 -10.88
C HIS A 206 -5.12 -28.67 -10.30
N ARG A 207 -5.10 -27.94 -9.18
CA ARG A 207 -4.42 -28.46 -7.99
C ARG A 207 -5.37 -28.51 -6.78
N SER A 208 -6.63 -28.91 -6.99
CA SER A 208 -7.15 -30.02 -6.19
C SER A 208 -7.27 -31.27 -7.08
N TYR A 209 -6.37 -32.23 -6.84
CA TYR A 209 -6.61 -33.66 -6.75
C TYR A 209 -7.85 -34.26 -7.45
N THR A 210 -7.90 -34.26 -8.79
CA THR A 210 -8.26 -35.48 -9.54
C THR A 210 -7.11 -35.91 -10.46
N LYS A 211 -5.87 -35.71 -10.00
CA LYS A 211 -5.01 -36.89 -9.98
C LYS A 211 -5.62 -37.77 -8.88
N THR A 212 -5.79 -39.06 -9.13
CA THR A 212 -5.42 -40.04 -8.10
C THR A 212 -4.02 -39.63 -7.65
N GLN A 213 -3.94 -38.70 -6.71
CA GLN A 213 -2.66 -38.22 -6.26
C GLN A 213 -2.25 -39.32 -5.33
N THR A 214 -1.36 -40.14 -5.84
CA THR A 214 -0.89 -41.32 -5.16
C THR A 214 -0.48 -40.87 -3.77
N GLU A 215 -1.11 -41.43 -2.75
CA GLU A 215 -0.62 -41.26 -1.39
C GLU A 215 0.86 -41.63 -1.43
N LEU A 216 1.72 -40.66 -1.11
CA LEU A 216 3.17 -40.87 -1.04
C LEU A 216 3.52 -41.68 0.22
N ILE A 217 2.61 -41.67 1.19
CA ILE A 217 2.67 -42.42 2.43
C ILE A 217 1.24 -42.70 2.92
N THR A 218 1.00 -43.94 3.38
CA THR A 218 -0.30 -44.32 3.96
C THR A 218 -0.47 -43.76 5.37
N LYS A 219 -1.71 -43.68 5.88
CA LYS A 219 -1.96 -43.24 7.27
C LYS A 219 -1.23 -44.10 8.30
N ASP A 220 -1.21 -45.41 8.09
CA ASP A 220 -0.57 -46.36 9.02
C ASP A 220 0.94 -46.22 9.01
N GLU A 221 1.54 -45.94 7.86
CA GLU A 221 2.97 -45.65 7.77
C GLU A 221 3.31 -44.31 8.42
N LEU A 222 2.48 -43.28 8.23
CA LEU A 222 2.66 -42.00 8.91
C LEU A 222 2.64 -42.20 10.43
N LEU A 223 1.65 -42.94 10.93
CA LEU A 223 1.51 -43.26 12.35
C LEU A 223 2.72 -44.04 12.89
N LYS A 224 3.24 -45.01 12.13
CA LYS A 224 4.47 -45.73 12.50
C LYS A 224 5.68 -44.82 12.60
N VAL A 225 5.89 -43.93 11.62
CA VAL A 225 7.04 -43.00 11.62
C VAL A 225 6.92 -41.99 12.76
N PHE A 226 5.76 -41.34 12.94
CA PHE A 226 5.56 -40.40 14.04
C PHE A 226 5.76 -41.08 15.41
N ASN A 227 5.20 -42.27 15.62
CA ASN A 227 5.40 -43.04 16.86
C ASN A 227 6.87 -43.44 17.09
N GLN A 228 7.60 -43.81 16.04
CA GLN A 228 9.05 -44.10 16.11
C GLN A 228 9.85 -42.92 16.69
N TYR A 229 9.41 -41.69 16.40
CA TYR A 229 10.03 -40.46 16.88
C TYR A 229 9.36 -39.87 18.13
N GLY A 230 8.45 -40.61 18.78
CA GLY A 230 7.82 -40.21 20.04
C GLY A 230 6.66 -39.21 19.89
N TYR A 231 6.05 -39.16 18.71
CA TYR A 231 4.94 -38.26 18.39
C TYR A 231 3.62 -38.97 18.19
N ASP A 232 2.60 -38.51 18.90
CA ASP A 232 1.25 -39.01 18.73
C ASP A 232 0.51 -38.23 17.63
N ILE A 233 0.42 -38.86 16.46
CA ILE A 233 -0.32 -38.35 15.29
C ILE A 233 -1.81 -38.13 15.57
N THR A 234 -2.40 -38.77 16.59
CA THR A 234 -3.82 -38.59 16.92
C THR A 234 -4.13 -37.18 17.43
N ASN A 235 -3.08 -36.43 17.83
CA ASN A 235 -3.16 -35.01 18.17
C ASN A 235 -3.08 -34.07 16.95
N LEU A 236 -3.13 -34.60 15.71
CA LEU A 236 -3.22 -33.80 14.49
C LEU A 236 -4.62 -33.92 13.87
N ASN A 237 -5.13 -32.82 13.33
CA ASN A 237 -6.39 -32.85 12.61
C ASN A 237 -6.26 -33.59 11.26
N ASN A 238 -7.39 -34.03 10.70
CA ASN A 238 -7.39 -34.80 9.44
C ASN A 238 -6.87 -34.00 8.24
N GLU A 239 -6.98 -32.66 8.25
CA GLU A 239 -6.45 -31.81 7.18
C GLU A 239 -4.92 -31.87 7.14
N VAL A 240 -4.27 -31.81 8.31
CA VAL A 240 -2.82 -31.94 8.47
C VAL A 240 -2.35 -33.32 8.03
N ILE A 241 -3.03 -34.37 8.48
CA ILE A 241 -2.71 -35.75 8.08
C ILE A 241 -2.81 -35.90 6.56
N ASN A 242 -3.83 -35.32 5.94
CA ASN A 242 -3.98 -35.31 4.49
C ASN A 242 -2.86 -34.51 3.79
N GLU A 243 -2.41 -33.40 4.34
CA GLU A 243 -1.28 -32.66 3.78
C GLU A 243 -0.01 -33.52 3.75
N PHE A 244 0.33 -34.18 4.86
CA PHE A 244 1.47 -35.10 4.93
C PHE A 244 1.37 -36.26 3.92
N LYS A 245 0.20 -36.89 3.78
CA LYS A 245 -0.01 -38.02 2.87
C LYS A 245 0.36 -37.74 1.42
N HIS A 246 0.28 -36.48 1.00
CA HIS A 246 0.44 -36.11 -0.41
C HIS A 246 1.61 -35.17 -0.68
N SER A 247 2.23 -34.62 0.37
CA SER A 247 3.33 -33.67 0.25
C SER A 247 4.70 -34.29 0.55
N ILE A 248 4.78 -35.44 1.23
CA ILE A 248 6.05 -36.06 1.60
C ILE A 248 6.05 -37.60 1.48
N SER A 249 7.17 -38.17 1.01
CA SER A 249 7.38 -39.62 1.00
C SER A 249 7.77 -40.16 2.38
N LYS A 250 7.64 -41.46 2.60
CA LYS A 250 8.10 -42.09 3.86
C LYS A 250 9.58 -41.88 4.13
N GLU A 251 10.40 -42.00 3.10
CA GLU A 251 11.86 -41.84 3.21
C GLU A 251 12.22 -40.39 3.56
N ASP A 252 11.64 -39.42 2.84
CA ASP A 252 11.84 -37.99 3.12
C ASP A 252 11.35 -37.62 4.53
N LEU A 253 10.23 -38.19 4.98
CA LEU A 253 9.71 -37.95 6.33
C LEU A 253 10.69 -38.43 7.39
N ILE A 254 11.23 -39.64 7.24
CA ILE A 254 12.25 -40.20 8.14
C ILE A 254 13.50 -39.31 8.12
N ASN A 255 14.01 -38.95 6.95
CA ASN A 255 15.17 -38.08 6.79
C ASN A 255 14.97 -36.72 7.48
N ASN A 256 13.79 -36.12 7.33
CA ASN A 256 13.44 -34.85 7.97
C ASN A 256 13.42 -34.99 9.51
N PHE A 257 12.88 -36.09 10.04
CA PHE A 257 12.93 -36.37 11.49
C PHE A 257 14.36 -36.58 11.99
N GLU A 258 15.19 -37.35 11.29
CA GLU A 258 16.59 -37.59 11.66
C GLU A 258 17.40 -36.28 11.65
N PHE A 259 17.24 -35.48 10.60
CA PHE A 259 17.84 -34.17 10.48
C PHE A 259 17.47 -33.26 11.66
N LEU A 260 16.17 -33.15 11.99
CA LEU A 260 15.76 -32.33 13.12
C LEU A 260 16.26 -32.88 14.45
N LYS A 261 16.23 -34.20 14.66
CA LYS A 261 16.70 -34.83 15.90
C LYS A 261 18.20 -34.63 16.14
N LYS A 262 19.00 -34.53 15.07
CA LYS A 262 20.45 -34.22 15.14
C LYS A 262 20.70 -32.83 15.71
N HIS A 263 19.78 -31.88 15.51
CA HIS A 263 19.98 -30.48 15.83
C HIS A 263 19.08 -29.95 16.96
N LEU A 264 17.97 -30.62 17.25
CA LEU A 264 16.95 -30.18 18.19
C LEU A 264 16.54 -31.32 19.12
N SER A 265 16.25 -30.95 20.36
CA SER A 265 15.41 -31.78 21.22
C SER A 265 13.98 -31.69 20.72
N LEU A 266 13.55 -32.71 19.99
CA LEU A 266 12.20 -32.86 19.48
C LEU A 266 11.19 -32.91 20.66
N PRO A 267 10.33 -31.89 20.85
CA PRO A 267 9.38 -31.83 21.97
C PRO A 267 8.29 -32.89 21.80
N THR A 268 7.71 -33.47 22.84
CA THR A 268 6.61 -34.46 22.69
C THR A 268 5.36 -33.93 21.97
N THR A 269 5.23 -32.60 21.88
CA THR A 269 4.20 -31.91 21.11
C THR A 269 4.86 -30.91 20.14
N MET A 270 4.56 -31.01 18.83
CA MET A 270 5.11 -30.09 17.84
C MET A 270 4.23 -28.85 17.65
N ASP A 271 4.87 -27.70 17.51
CA ASP A 271 4.22 -26.50 17.02
C ASP A 271 3.94 -26.57 15.51
N SER A 272 3.07 -25.67 15.05
CA SER A 272 2.69 -25.50 13.63
C SER A 272 3.90 -25.33 12.71
N LYS A 273 4.90 -24.60 13.20
CA LYS A 273 6.14 -24.27 12.48
C LYS A 273 6.99 -25.51 12.21
N THR A 274 7.21 -26.33 13.21
CA THR A 274 8.00 -27.57 13.11
C THR A 274 7.30 -28.58 12.20
N LEU A 275 5.99 -28.75 12.35
CA LEU A 275 5.20 -29.61 11.45
C LEU A 275 5.29 -29.14 10.00
N THR A 276 5.17 -27.83 9.76
CA THR A 276 5.29 -27.24 8.42
C THR A 276 6.67 -27.50 7.80
N ILE A 277 7.74 -27.43 8.60
CA ILE A 277 9.10 -27.76 8.15
C ILE A 277 9.21 -29.24 7.81
N ILE A 278 8.76 -30.14 8.70
CA ILE A 278 8.86 -31.59 8.46
C ILE A 278 8.09 -32.01 7.22
N CYS A 279 6.94 -31.39 6.93
CA CYS A 279 6.16 -31.72 5.75
C CYS A 279 6.71 -31.09 4.46
N GLY A 280 7.32 -29.90 4.55
CA GLY A 280 7.71 -29.09 3.38
C GLY A 280 9.19 -29.16 2.98
N CYS A 281 10.04 -29.69 3.85
CA CYS A 281 11.48 -29.83 3.65
C CYS A 281 11.79 -31.08 2.81
N ASN A 282 12.85 -31.01 2.00
CA ASN A 282 13.34 -32.13 1.20
C ASN A 282 14.86 -32.29 1.39
N GLY A 283 15.42 -33.40 0.89
CA GLY A 283 16.84 -33.70 1.03
C GLY A 283 17.78 -32.64 0.43
N GLU A 284 17.40 -31.99 -0.67
CA GLU A 284 18.19 -30.92 -1.29
C GLU A 284 18.33 -29.71 -0.34
N ILE A 285 17.22 -29.29 0.26
CA ILE A 285 17.20 -28.19 1.24
C ILE A 285 18.03 -28.57 2.47
N ILE A 286 17.85 -29.79 2.99
CA ILE A 286 18.61 -30.27 4.16
C ILE A 286 20.11 -30.20 3.88
N ASN A 287 20.56 -30.82 2.79
CA ASN A 287 21.98 -30.88 2.44
C ASN A 287 22.57 -29.47 2.29
N TYR A 288 21.85 -28.59 1.58
CA TYR A 288 22.31 -27.21 1.41
C TYR A 288 22.40 -26.45 2.74
N LEU A 289 21.40 -26.59 3.62
CA LEU A 289 21.38 -25.88 4.91
C LEU A 289 22.43 -26.45 5.89
N GLU A 290 22.72 -27.75 5.84
CA GLU A 290 23.84 -28.35 6.57
C GLU A 290 25.18 -27.80 6.07
N ASP A 291 25.40 -27.80 4.75
CA ASP A 291 26.60 -27.24 4.14
C ASP A 291 26.76 -25.75 4.46
N PHE A 292 25.67 -24.98 4.40
CA PHE A 292 25.63 -23.58 4.77
C PHE A 292 25.98 -23.37 6.26
N SER A 293 25.38 -24.16 7.15
CA SER A 293 25.63 -24.13 8.59
C SER A 293 27.11 -24.42 8.89
N ASN A 294 27.67 -25.43 8.23
CA ASN A 294 29.06 -25.83 8.40
C ASN A 294 30.03 -24.78 7.82
N LYS A 295 29.75 -24.26 6.61
CA LYS A 295 30.60 -23.29 5.93
C LYS A 295 30.67 -21.95 6.68
N TYR A 296 29.54 -21.47 7.20
CA TYR A 296 29.44 -20.12 7.77
C TYR A 296 29.26 -20.08 9.29
N GLY A 297 29.16 -21.24 9.97
CA GLY A 297 29.04 -21.31 11.43
C GLY A 297 27.68 -20.85 11.98
N ILE A 298 26.63 -20.84 11.15
CA ILE A 298 25.27 -20.45 11.58
C ILE A 298 24.47 -21.72 11.86
N SER A 299 24.14 -21.98 13.12
CA SER A 299 23.48 -23.24 13.50
C SER A 299 22.09 -23.40 12.87
N ILE A 300 21.73 -24.65 12.54
CA ILE A 300 20.39 -25.01 12.06
C ILE A 300 19.27 -24.50 12.99
N ILE A 301 19.48 -24.57 14.31
CA ILE A 301 18.54 -24.04 15.31
C ILE A 301 18.28 -22.54 15.06
N LYS A 302 19.34 -21.77 14.83
CA LYS A 302 19.23 -20.32 14.58
C LYS A 302 18.50 -20.05 13.27
N LEU A 303 18.80 -20.81 12.22
CA LEU A 303 18.12 -20.72 10.93
C LEU A 303 16.61 -20.99 11.07
N MET A 304 16.22 -22.04 11.80
CA MET A 304 14.82 -22.38 12.03
C MET A 304 14.10 -21.29 12.83
N GLN A 305 14.77 -20.71 13.83
CA GLN A 305 14.17 -19.65 14.64
C GLN A 305 13.92 -18.38 13.83
N VAL A 306 14.90 -17.94 13.05
CA VAL A 306 14.92 -16.61 12.43
C VAL A 306 14.35 -16.60 11.01
N THR A 307 14.63 -17.62 10.20
CA THR A 307 14.19 -17.71 8.80
C THR A 307 13.63 -19.10 8.48
N PRO A 308 12.54 -19.55 9.14
CA PRO A 308 11.98 -20.89 8.92
C PRO A 308 11.49 -21.15 7.49
N ASN A 309 11.17 -20.09 6.76
CA ASN A 309 10.76 -20.14 5.37
C ASN A 309 11.82 -20.67 4.39
N ILE A 310 13.10 -20.75 4.79
CA ILE A 310 14.15 -21.35 3.95
C ILE A 310 14.13 -22.89 4.00
N PHE A 311 13.42 -23.47 4.96
CA PHE A 311 13.34 -24.94 5.13
C PHE A 311 12.27 -25.59 4.27
N ILE A 312 11.46 -24.82 3.54
CA ILE A 312 10.35 -25.37 2.76
C ILE A 312 10.47 -24.98 1.30
N SER A 313 10.12 -25.91 0.42
CA SER A 313 10.21 -25.74 -1.04
C SER A 313 9.00 -25.02 -1.65
N LYS A 314 7.86 -25.03 -0.96
CA LYS A 314 6.59 -24.44 -1.40
C LYS A 314 5.87 -23.79 -0.23
N ARG A 315 4.95 -22.86 -0.52
CA ARG A 315 4.05 -22.29 0.49
C ARG A 315 3.25 -23.44 1.12
N ASN A 316 3.36 -23.57 2.43
CA ASN A 316 2.59 -24.56 3.18
C ASN A 316 2.13 -23.94 4.51
N SER A 317 1.01 -24.43 5.03
CA SER A 317 0.47 -24.03 6.32
C SER A 317 -0.13 -25.24 7.02
N ILE A 318 0.52 -25.70 8.08
CA ILE A 318 0.06 -26.84 8.86
C ILE A 318 -0.44 -26.36 10.22
N LYS A 319 -1.75 -26.48 10.47
CA LYS A 319 -2.36 -26.14 11.76
C LYS A 319 -2.02 -27.20 12.81
N SER A 320 -1.34 -26.82 13.90
CA SER A 320 -1.25 -27.68 15.09
C SER A 320 -2.52 -27.55 15.93
N ASN A 321 -2.87 -28.59 16.70
CA ASN A 321 -4.00 -28.52 17.64
C ASN A 321 -3.72 -27.61 18.86
N LEU A 322 -2.50 -27.07 19.00
CA LEU A 322 -2.08 -26.19 20.10
C LEU A 322 -2.34 -24.70 19.81
N GLU A 323 -2.56 -24.34 18.55
CA GLU A 323 -2.68 -22.95 18.09
C GLU A 323 -4.07 -22.72 17.49
N LYS A 324 -4.74 -21.61 17.86
CA LYS A 324 -6.03 -21.23 17.26
C LYS A 324 -5.90 -20.85 15.79
N ASP A 325 -4.76 -20.29 15.40
CA ASP A 325 -4.47 -19.79 14.06
C ASP A 325 -3.09 -20.26 13.59
N SER A 326 -2.98 -20.80 12.37
CA SER A 326 -1.68 -21.05 11.72
C SER A 326 -1.32 -19.88 10.81
N ILE A 327 -0.11 -19.34 10.97
CA ILE A 327 0.44 -18.38 10.01
C ILE A 327 1.07 -19.16 8.86
N PRO A 328 0.60 -19.00 7.60
CA PRO A 328 1.19 -19.69 6.46
C PRO A 328 2.66 -19.30 6.28
N ILE A 329 3.54 -20.29 6.15
CA ILE A 329 4.95 -20.04 5.84
C ILE A 329 5.09 -20.03 4.32
N GLN A 330 5.45 -18.88 3.75
CA GLN A 330 5.81 -18.78 2.34
C GLN A 330 7.24 -19.29 2.15
N SER A 331 7.48 -20.12 1.14
CA SER A 331 8.84 -20.57 0.81
C SER A 331 9.72 -19.40 0.36
N ALA A 332 10.93 -19.33 0.92
CA ALA A 332 11.97 -18.38 0.53
C ALA A 332 13.27 -19.07 0.06
N PHE A 333 13.32 -20.40 0.02
CA PHE A 333 14.54 -21.14 -0.32
C PHE A 333 15.07 -20.79 -1.72
N LYS A 334 14.16 -20.59 -2.69
CA LYS A 334 14.49 -20.18 -4.06
C LYS A 334 15.30 -18.88 -4.14
N ASP A 335 15.06 -17.96 -3.20
CA ASP A 335 15.75 -16.67 -3.11
C ASP A 335 16.96 -16.77 -2.17
N PHE A 336 16.90 -17.63 -1.16
CA PHE A 336 17.97 -17.82 -0.18
C PHE A 336 19.32 -18.15 -0.81
N VAL A 337 19.38 -19.22 -1.60
CA VAL A 337 20.62 -19.67 -2.25
C VAL A 337 21.27 -18.57 -3.11
N PRO A 338 20.56 -17.93 -4.06
CA PRO A 338 21.16 -16.88 -4.86
C PRO A 338 21.43 -15.59 -4.06
N ASN A 339 20.74 -15.34 -2.95
CA ASN A 339 21.03 -14.21 -2.06
C ASN A 339 22.33 -14.41 -1.28
N VAL A 340 22.60 -15.62 -0.78
CA VAL A 340 23.88 -15.96 -0.14
C VAL A 340 25.04 -15.66 -1.11
N ASN A 341 24.94 -16.15 -2.34
CA ASN A 341 25.95 -15.94 -3.37
C ASN A 341 26.12 -14.44 -3.72
N LEU A 342 25.01 -13.70 -3.84
CA LEU A 342 25.05 -12.26 -4.09
C LEU A 342 25.77 -11.54 -2.94
N ILE A 343 25.40 -11.78 -1.69
CA ILE A 343 25.96 -11.10 -0.52
C ILE A 343 27.46 -11.41 -0.37
N GLU A 344 27.85 -12.67 -0.58
CA GLU A 344 29.25 -13.10 -0.59
C GLU A 344 30.03 -12.40 -1.72
N SER A 345 29.47 -12.32 -2.93
CA SER A 345 30.10 -11.65 -4.08
C SER A 345 30.31 -10.14 -3.88
N LEU A 346 29.48 -9.51 -3.04
CA LEU A 346 29.62 -8.09 -2.68
C LEU A 346 30.67 -7.85 -1.58
N GLY A 347 31.28 -8.93 -1.06
CA GLY A 347 32.35 -8.91 -0.07
C GLY A 347 31.87 -8.87 1.39
N TYR A 348 30.59 -9.14 1.66
CA TYR A 348 30.09 -9.19 3.04
C TYR A 348 30.42 -10.52 3.70
N ASN A 349 30.76 -10.48 5.00
CA ASN A 349 30.84 -11.68 5.81
C ASN A 349 29.43 -12.23 6.07
N ILE A 350 29.18 -13.49 5.68
CA ILE A 350 27.85 -14.11 5.76
C ILE A 350 27.38 -14.29 7.21
N TYR A 351 28.27 -14.67 8.13
CA TYR A 351 27.94 -14.84 9.54
C TYR A 351 27.45 -13.53 10.18
N ASP A 352 28.22 -12.46 10.02
CA ASP A 352 27.87 -11.13 10.55
C ASP A 352 26.61 -10.58 9.89
N SER A 353 26.49 -10.79 8.57
CA SER A 353 25.34 -10.34 7.77
C SER A 353 24.05 -11.02 8.21
N TYR A 354 24.09 -12.33 8.45
CA TYR A 354 22.92 -13.08 8.89
C TYR A 354 22.54 -12.72 10.32
N SER A 355 23.52 -12.44 11.18
CA SER A 355 23.30 -12.02 12.56
C SER A 355 22.64 -10.64 12.65
N THR A 356 22.99 -9.71 11.75
CA THR A 356 22.52 -8.32 11.78
C THR A 356 21.30 -8.05 10.90
N CYS A 357 21.16 -8.75 9.77
CA CYS A 357 20.07 -8.53 8.81
C CYS A 357 19.59 -9.83 8.16
N PRO A 358 19.10 -10.82 8.92
CA PRO A 358 18.73 -12.14 8.38
C PRO A 358 17.64 -12.06 7.30
N SER A 359 16.74 -11.09 7.41
CA SER A 359 15.66 -10.86 6.44
C SER A 359 16.13 -10.55 5.01
N VAL A 360 17.39 -10.12 4.81
CA VAL A 360 17.91 -9.87 3.45
C VAL A 360 18.11 -11.17 2.69
N PHE A 361 18.42 -12.27 3.39
CA PHE A 361 18.64 -13.58 2.77
C PHE A 361 17.34 -14.19 2.25
N THR A 362 16.19 -13.81 2.81
CA THR A 362 14.87 -14.29 2.37
C THR A 362 14.11 -13.28 1.52
N TYR A 363 14.75 -12.18 1.13
CA TYR A 363 14.14 -11.15 0.30
C TYR A 363 14.20 -11.53 -1.19
N SER A 364 13.37 -10.91 -2.03
CA SER A 364 13.37 -11.21 -3.47
C SER A 364 14.75 -10.98 -4.10
N ASN A 365 15.35 -12.01 -4.69
CA ASN A 365 16.70 -11.92 -5.27
C ASN A 365 16.76 -10.95 -6.44
N SER A 366 15.70 -10.88 -7.25
CA SER A 366 15.61 -9.93 -8.37
C SER A 366 15.64 -8.50 -7.87
N THR A 367 14.89 -8.17 -6.82
CA THR A 367 14.89 -6.83 -6.23
C THR A 367 16.26 -6.46 -5.68
N LEU A 368 16.94 -7.37 -4.96
CA LEU A 368 18.29 -7.11 -4.45
C LEU A 368 19.29 -6.84 -5.58
N LYS A 369 19.28 -7.65 -6.64
CA LYS A 369 20.14 -7.46 -7.82
C LYS A 369 19.89 -6.11 -8.50
N ASN A 370 18.62 -5.74 -8.69
CA ASN A 370 18.25 -4.48 -9.30
C ASN A 370 18.70 -3.28 -8.43
N ASN A 371 18.59 -3.39 -7.11
CA ASN A 371 19.05 -2.35 -6.19
C ASN A 371 20.57 -2.20 -6.18
N VAL A 372 21.31 -3.31 -6.24
CA VAL A 372 22.78 -3.27 -6.37
C VAL A 372 23.20 -2.59 -7.68
N GLN A 373 22.53 -2.88 -8.79
CA GLN A 373 22.78 -2.22 -10.08
C GLN A 373 22.41 -0.73 -10.04
N SER A 374 21.29 -0.40 -9.38
CA SER A 374 20.82 0.98 -9.23
C SER A 374 21.83 1.86 -8.50
N LEU A 375 22.52 1.32 -7.49
CA LEU A 375 23.56 2.04 -6.76
C LEU A 375 24.76 2.42 -7.66
N GLU A 376 25.11 1.58 -8.63
CA GLU A 376 26.21 1.87 -9.57
C GLU A 376 25.92 3.10 -10.44
N VAL A 377 24.65 3.34 -10.79
CA VAL A 377 24.21 4.53 -11.55
C VAL A 377 24.59 5.83 -10.82
N TYR A 378 24.57 5.81 -9.49
CA TYR A 378 24.95 6.95 -8.64
C TYR A 378 26.43 6.92 -8.23
N GLY A 379 27.26 6.12 -8.92
CA GLY A 379 28.70 6.04 -8.69
C GLY A 379 29.12 5.23 -7.45
N ILE A 380 28.17 4.52 -6.83
CA ILE A 380 28.44 3.66 -5.68
C ILE A 380 28.89 2.29 -6.20
N LYS A 381 30.21 2.08 -6.24
CA LYS A 381 30.79 0.86 -6.80
C LYS A 381 30.52 -0.37 -5.91
N LYS A 382 30.24 -1.51 -6.55
CA LYS A 382 29.94 -2.79 -5.90
C LYS A 382 31.03 -3.24 -4.91
N ASP A 383 32.30 -3.10 -5.27
CA ASP A 383 33.47 -3.51 -4.47
C ASP A 383 33.63 -2.71 -3.17
N LYS A 384 32.93 -1.58 -3.04
CA LYS A 384 32.93 -0.73 -1.85
C LYS A 384 31.66 -0.88 -0.99
N LEU A 385 30.70 -1.71 -1.41
CA LEU A 385 29.44 -1.86 -0.69
C LEU A 385 29.65 -2.47 0.69
N ALA A 386 30.34 -3.61 0.81
CA ALA A 386 30.53 -4.28 2.11
C ALA A 386 31.21 -3.41 3.19
N LYS A 387 32.07 -2.46 2.79
CA LYS A 387 32.76 -1.57 3.72
C LYS A 387 31.90 -0.41 4.21
N ASN A 388 30.96 0.04 3.39
CA ASN A 388 30.29 1.33 3.59
C ASN A 388 28.76 1.24 3.65
N PHE A 389 28.16 0.08 3.35
CA PHE A 389 26.72 -0.08 3.24
C PHE A 389 26.19 -1.11 4.25
N LYS A 390 25.09 -0.75 4.92
CA LYS A 390 24.25 -1.70 5.64
C LYS A 390 23.36 -2.46 4.66
N LEU A 391 23.33 -3.79 4.78
CA LEU A 391 22.52 -4.68 3.95
C LEU A 391 21.02 -4.37 3.97
N SER A 392 20.52 -3.81 5.08
CA SER A 392 19.12 -3.41 5.17
C SER A 392 18.72 -2.48 4.04
N GLY A 393 19.59 -1.53 3.64
CA GLY A 393 19.35 -0.57 2.56
C GLY A 393 19.05 -1.21 1.20
N LEU A 394 19.56 -2.42 0.94
CA LEU A 394 19.31 -3.16 -0.31
C LEU A 394 17.86 -3.68 -0.42
N LYS A 395 17.08 -3.65 0.66
CA LYS A 395 15.67 -4.06 0.66
C LYS A 395 14.70 -2.95 0.25
N SER A 396 15.21 -1.82 -0.25
CA SER A 396 14.37 -0.71 -0.69
C SER A 396 13.49 -1.12 -1.88
N THR A 397 12.24 -0.69 -1.90
CA THR A 397 11.33 -0.89 -3.04
C THR A 397 11.47 0.23 -4.08
N GLU A 398 12.04 1.38 -3.71
CA GLU A 398 12.09 2.60 -4.54
C GLU A 398 13.46 3.31 -4.42
N ILE A 399 14.54 2.52 -4.42
CA ILE A 399 15.90 3.01 -4.10
C ILE A 399 16.31 4.25 -4.91
N LEU A 400 15.96 4.30 -6.20
CA LEU A 400 16.26 5.40 -7.11
C LEU A 400 15.55 6.68 -6.66
N SER A 401 14.23 6.62 -6.45
CA SER A 401 13.41 7.74 -5.99
C SER A 401 13.87 8.25 -4.61
N THR A 402 14.28 7.35 -3.72
CA THR A 402 14.84 7.74 -2.42
C THR A 402 16.15 8.51 -2.58
N ILE A 403 17.10 8.01 -3.38
CA ILE A 403 18.36 8.71 -3.63
C ILE A 403 18.11 10.08 -4.27
N ASP A 404 17.21 10.16 -5.25
CA ASP A 404 16.82 11.40 -5.90
C ASP A 404 16.26 12.42 -4.89
N ALA A 405 15.36 11.98 -4.01
CA ALA A 405 14.80 12.85 -2.98
C ALA A 405 15.87 13.39 -2.02
N PHE A 406 16.90 12.60 -1.67
CA PHE A 406 18.03 13.07 -0.87
C PHE A 406 18.95 14.05 -1.62
N ILE A 407 19.12 13.87 -2.93
CA ILE A 407 19.85 14.84 -3.77
C ILE A 407 19.12 16.18 -3.76
N GLU A 408 17.80 16.18 -3.95
CA GLU A 408 16.99 17.40 -4.07
C GLU A 408 16.90 18.21 -2.79
N VAL A 409 16.89 17.54 -1.63
CA VAL A 409 17.01 18.22 -0.33
C VAL A 409 18.47 18.48 0.06
N GLY A 410 19.45 18.20 -0.80
CA GLY A 410 20.87 18.46 -0.58
C GLY A 410 21.49 17.67 0.58
N GLU A 411 21.10 16.42 0.78
CA GLU A 411 21.58 15.52 1.85
C GLU A 411 22.04 14.15 1.35
N LEU A 412 22.62 14.10 0.14
CA LEU A 412 23.20 12.87 -0.40
C LEU A 412 24.31 12.31 0.51
N ASP A 413 25.21 13.17 1.02
CA ASP A 413 26.30 12.72 1.89
C ASP A 413 25.81 12.08 3.20
N TYR A 414 24.70 12.59 3.75
CA TYR A 414 24.04 11.97 4.89
C TYR A 414 23.51 10.58 4.54
N LEU A 415 22.85 10.42 3.39
CA LEU A 415 22.36 9.13 2.92
C LEU A 415 23.49 8.13 2.73
N LEU A 416 24.59 8.54 2.11
CA LEU A 416 25.77 7.69 1.87
C LEU A 416 26.46 7.30 3.19
N SER A 417 26.41 8.16 4.21
CA SER A 417 26.90 7.85 5.56
C SER A 417 25.91 7.00 6.38
N ASN A 418 24.65 6.95 5.98
CA ASN A 418 23.56 6.30 6.71
C ASN A 418 22.73 5.42 5.76
N THR A 419 23.36 4.48 5.07
CA THR A 419 22.74 3.75 3.95
C THR A 419 21.52 2.91 4.31
N SER A 420 21.29 2.63 5.60
CA SER A 420 20.01 2.05 6.06
C SER A 420 18.81 2.94 5.74
N ARG A 421 19.02 4.23 5.48
CA ARG A 421 17.99 5.18 5.06
C ARG A 421 17.57 5.00 3.60
N LEU A 422 18.25 4.18 2.79
CA LEU A 422 17.79 3.83 1.44
C LEU A 422 16.41 3.15 1.44
N CYS A 423 15.99 2.54 2.56
CA CYS A 423 14.67 1.92 2.71
C CYS A 423 13.53 2.89 3.01
N ILE A 424 13.80 4.17 3.25
CA ILE A 424 12.70 5.12 3.44
C ILE A 424 12.11 5.46 2.08
N SER A 425 10.79 5.67 2.04
CA SER A 425 10.11 6.14 0.84
C SER A 425 10.50 7.59 0.51
N TYR A 426 10.44 7.95 -0.77
CA TYR A 426 10.71 9.31 -1.26
C TYR A 426 9.74 10.35 -0.68
N ASP A 427 8.54 9.92 -0.27
CA ASP A 427 7.50 10.73 0.37
C ASP A 427 7.57 10.69 1.91
N SER A 428 8.66 10.17 2.48
CA SER A 428 8.83 10.09 3.93
C SER A 428 8.69 11.48 4.60
N PRO A 429 7.96 11.58 5.73
CA PRO A 429 7.89 12.82 6.51
C PRO A 429 9.26 13.37 6.92
N MET A 430 10.28 12.52 7.06
CA MET A 430 11.65 12.94 7.35
C MET A 430 12.20 13.87 6.25
N LEU A 431 11.93 13.55 4.98
CA LEU A 431 12.39 14.35 3.85
C LEU A 431 11.62 15.68 3.76
N TYR A 432 10.32 15.68 4.07
CA TYR A 432 9.52 16.91 4.16
C TYR A 432 9.96 17.82 5.30
N ARG A 433 10.28 17.26 6.48
CA ARG A 433 10.84 18.03 7.61
C ARG A 433 12.16 18.69 7.24
N LEU A 434 13.03 17.95 6.55
CA LEU A 434 14.31 18.45 6.08
C LEU A 434 14.14 19.57 5.05
N TYR A 435 13.28 19.36 4.05
CA TYR A 435 12.92 20.39 3.06
C TYR A 435 12.41 21.66 3.74
N PHE A 436 11.44 21.52 4.65
CA PHE A 436 10.86 22.64 5.40
C PHE A 436 11.90 23.44 6.16
N VAL A 437 12.76 22.77 6.94
CA VAL A 437 13.77 23.47 7.75
C VAL A 437 14.80 24.17 6.87
N LYS A 438 15.21 23.57 5.73
CA LYS A 438 16.14 24.23 4.81
C LYS A 438 15.54 25.50 4.21
N LYS A 439 14.32 25.42 3.67
CA LYS A 439 13.59 26.60 3.16
C LYS A 439 13.39 27.67 4.23
N TYR A 440 13.00 27.27 5.44
CA TYR A 440 12.85 28.19 6.57
C TYR A 440 14.15 28.93 6.88
N ASN A 441 15.29 28.21 6.94
CA ASN A 441 16.60 28.76 7.23
C ASN A 441 17.13 29.69 6.13
N GLU A 442 16.75 29.46 4.87
CA GLU A 442 17.05 30.36 3.75
C GLU A 442 16.31 31.70 3.92
N SER A 443 15.04 31.66 4.32
CA SER A 443 14.24 32.88 4.55
C SER A 443 14.54 33.57 5.90
N HIS A 444 15.11 32.85 6.88
CA HIS A 444 15.34 33.36 8.24
C HIS A 444 16.80 33.17 8.68
N PRO A 445 17.76 33.91 8.08
CA PRO A 445 19.19 33.71 8.34
C PRO A 445 19.60 33.95 9.80
N ASN A 446 18.83 34.76 10.55
CA ASN A 446 19.11 35.12 11.95
C ASN A 446 18.41 34.21 12.99
N SER A 447 17.57 33.28 12.56
CA SER A 447 16.80 32.39 13.47
C SER A 447 16.79 30.97 12.93
N LYS A 448 17.97 30.39 12.69
CA LYS A 448 18.07 29.08 12.05
C LYS A 448 17.65 27.95 12.98
N ILE A 449 16.87 27.03 12.43
CA ILE A 449 16.56 25.74 13.05
C ILE A 449 17.70 24.77 12.72
N GLU A 450 18.28 24.15 13.75
CA GLU A 450 19.34 23.16 13.58
C GLU A 450 18.80 21.82 13.06
N TYR A 451 19.10 21.51 11.80
CA TYR A 451 18.69 20.24 11.18
C TYR A 451 19.79 19.15 11.24
N LYS A 452 21.01 19.51 11.67
CA LYS A 452 22.12 18.58 11.92
C LYS A 452 22.27 18.31 13.41
N SER A 453 22.73 17.11 13.76
CA SER A 453 22.97 16.74 15.15
C SER A 453 24.18 17.50 15.71
N LYS A 454 24.02 18.11 16.89
CA LYS A 454 25.12 18.74 17.64
C LYS A 454 26.25 17.77 17.99
N ARG A 455 25.92 16.49 18.20
CA ARG A 455 26.89 15.46 18.59
C ARG A 455 27.68 14.91 17.41
N ASN A 456 27.06 14.85 16.24
CA ASN A 456 27.71 14.38 15.01
C ASN A 456 27.11 15.13 13.80
N PRO A 457 27.82 16.12 13.23
CA PRO A 457 27.34 16.90 12.09
C PRO A 457 27.02 16.06 10.83
N ASN A 458 27.54 14.83 10.75
CA ASN A 458 27.20 13.91 9.66
C ASN A 458 25.82 13.27 9.83
N ASN A 459 25.13 13.50 10.95
CA ASN A 459 23.78 13.00 11.21
C ASN A 459 22.75 14.14 11.25
N LEU A 460 21.51 13.80 10.93
CA LEU A 460 20.37 14.70 11.11
C LEU A 460 20.01 14.84 12.60
N SER A 461 19.47 15.99 12.98
CA SER A 461 18.95 16.22 14.32
C SER A 461 17.65 15.44 14.55
N ASN A 462 17.30 15.21 15.82
CA ASN A 462 16.11 14.43 16.20
C ASN A 462 14.81 15.04 15.67
N ILE A 463 14.71 16.37 15.59
CA ILE A 463 13.53 17.04 15.03
C ILE A 463 13.26 16.64 13.57
N ILE A 464 14.31 16.22 12.84
CA ILE A 464 14.20 15.70 11.48
C ILE A 464 14.02 14.18 11.49
N SER A 465 14.93 13.46 12.15
CA SER A 465 15.05 11.99 12.00
C SER A 465 14.15 11.16 12.91
N ASN A 466 13.62 11.73 14.01
CA ASN A 466 12.68 11.06 14.90
C ASN A 466 11.25 11.46 14.56
N LEU A 467 10.49 10.57 13.94
CA LEU A 467 9.12 10.84 13.51
C LEU A 467 8.14 11.05 14.68
N GLU A 468 8.48 10.59 15.89
CA GLU A 468 7.70 10.85 17.11
C GLU A 468 7.88 12.27 17.65
N ASP A 469 8.96 12.95 17.26
CA ASP A 469 9.16 14.36 17.59
C ASP A 469 8.15 15.21 16.81
N ASN A 470 7.27 15.91 17.54
CA ASN A 470 6.20 16.71 16.94
C ASN A 470 6.54 18.21 16.84
N THR A 471 7.80 18.62 17.08
CA THR A 471 8.21 20.04 17.11
C THR A 471 7.84 20.78 15.82
N LEU A 472 7.97 20.13 14.66
CA LEU A 472 7.64 20.73 13.36
C LEU A 472 6.14 20.55 12.99
N GLY A 473 5.43 19.64 13.65
CA GLY A 473 4.04 19.30 13.31
C GLY A 473 3.87 18.67 11.93
N ILE A 474 4.92 18.07 11.37
CA ILE A 474 4.94 17.44 10.04
C ILE A 474 4.94 15.92 10.21
N ASN A 475 3.92 15.26 9.65
CA ASN A 475 3.72 13.81 9.63
C ASN A 475 3.23 13.34 8.26
N SER A 476 2.95 12.05 8.09
CA SER A 476 2.57 11.45 6.81
C SER A 476 1.23 11.94 6.27
N THR A 477 0.31 12.41 7.10
CA THR A 477 -1.03 12.83 6.66
C THR A 477 -1.10 14.31 6.29
N ASN A 478 -0.17 15.13 6.79
CA ASN A 478 -0.20 16.58 6.60
C ASN A 478 1.07 17.16 5.96
N ALA A 479 2.03 16.33 5.54
CA ALA A 479 3.33 16.78 5.05
C ALA A 479 3.22 17.81 3.90
N LEU A 480 2.36 17.55 2.91
CA LEU A 480 2.16 18.45 1.76
C LEU A 480 1.66 19.83 2.20
N GLU A 481 0.59 19.85 3.01
CA GLU A 481 -0.02 21.09 3.51
C GLU A 481 0.97 21.89 4.37
N ARG A 482 1.64 21.22 5.32
CA ARG A 482 2.55 21.87 6.28
C ARG A 482 3.81 22.40 5.63
N THR A 483 4.25 21.80 4.53
CA THR A 483 5.43 22.25 3.77
C THR A 483 5.09 23.09 2.55
N ASN A 484 3.80 23.33 2.30
CA ASN A 484 3.29 24.05 1.13
C ASN A 484 3.78 23.46 -0.21
N THR A 485 4.00 22.14 -0.25
CA THR A 485 4.40 21.43 -1.46
C THR A 485 3.20 20.80 -2.16
N ILE A 486 3.30 20.63 -3.47
CA ILE A 486 2.26 20.01 -4.30
C ILE A 486 2.76 18.69 -4.90
N ILE A 487 1.82 17.85 -5.35
CA ILE A 487 2.10 16.77 -6.30
C ILE A 487 1.74 17.31 -7.70
N PRO A 488 2.74 17.59 -8.56
CA PRO A 488 2.49 18.19 -9.86
C PRO A 488 1.70 17.26 -10.79
N GLN A 489 0.61 17.75 -11.35
CA GLN A 489 -0.16 17.05 -12.38
C GLN A 489 0.20 17.60 -13.76
N VAL A 490 1.09 16.89 -14.47
CA VAL A 490 1.55 17.27 -15.82
C VAL A 490 0.77 16.55 -16.93
N PHE A 491 0.39 15.30 -16.66
CA PHE A 491 -0.48 14.48 -17.52
C PHE A 491 -1.80 14.18 -16.79
N ASP A 492 -2.80 13.71 -17.53
CA ASP A 492 -4.01 13.15 -16.93
C ASP A 492 -3.70 11.88 -16.11
N VAL A 493 -4.66 11.46 -15.29
CA VAL A 493 -4.47 10.38 -14.31
C VAL A 493 -4.13 9.05 -14.98
N ASP A 494 -4.80 8.71 -16.08
CA ASP A 494 -4.60 7.45 -16.79
C ASP A 494 -3.23 7.41 -17.47
N THR A 495 -2.85 8.51 -18.13
CA THR A 495 -1.51 8.66 -18.73
C THR A 495 -0.41 8.60 -17.68
N THR A 496 -0.61 9.24 -16.53
CA THR A 496 0.35 9.22 -15.42
C THR A 496 0.55 7.78 -14.92
N LYS A 497 -0.54 7.03 -14.72
CA LYS A 497 -0.47 5.63 -14.30
C LYS A 497 0.27 4.75 -15.31
N ASN A 498 -0.02 4.91 -16.60
CA ASN A 498 0.67 4.17 -17.66
C ASN A 498 2.18 4.48 -17.70
N ILE A 499 2.56 5.73 -17.45
CA ILE A 499 3.97 6.14 -17.35
C ILE A 499 4.64 5.49 -16.13
N GLU A 500 3.98 5.53 -14.97
CA GLU A 500 4.51 4.94 -13.73
C GLU A 500 4.70 3.42 -13.83
N ASP A 501 3.76 2.71 -14.43
CA ASP A 501 3.87 1.26 -14.63
C ASP A 501 5.07 0.93 -15.54
N LYS A 502 5.31 1.72 -16.60
CA LYS A 502 6.50 1.54 -17.43
C LYS A 502 7.81 1.91 -16.75
N ILE A 503 7.82 2.91 -15.86
CA ILE A 503 9.00 3.22 -15.05
C ILE A 503 9.38 2.01 -14.18
N LYS A 504 8.39 1.29 -13.63
CA LYS A 504 8.63 0.08 -12.82
C LYS A 504 9.19 -1.09 -13.66
N GLU A 505 8.78 -1.20 -14.93
CA GLU A 505 9.27 -2.23 -15.86
C GLU A 505 10.71 -1.96 -16.34
N ASN A 506 11.11 -0.69 -16.52
CA ASN A 506 12.41 -0.28 -17.06
C ASN A 506 13.53 -0.15 -16.00
N ASN A 507 13.81 -1.21 -15.25
CA ASN A 507 15.02 -1.34 -14.43
C ASN A 507 16.26 -1.62 -15.31
N VAL A 508 16.62 -0.68 -16.19
CA VAL A 508 17.70 -0.80 -17.18
C VAL A 508 18.96 -0.08 -16.69
N THR A 509 20.13 -0.56 -17.09
CA THR A 509 21.40 0.16 -16.97
C THR A 509 21.38 1.38 -17.90
N TYR A 510 21.44 2.59 -17.35
CA TYR A 510 21.33 3.82 -18.14
C TYR A 510 22.69 4.28 -18.65
N ASP A 511 22.87 4.28 -19.97
CA ASP A 511 24.00 4.91 -20.63
C ASP A 511 23.65 6.36 -21.00
N PHE A 512 23.89 7.27 -20.06
CA PHE A 512 23.56 8.69 -20.24
C PHE A 512 24.34 9.36 -21.38
N THR A 513 25.43 8.75 -21.87
CA THR A 513 26.21 9.29 -22.98
C THR A 513 25.48 9.21 -24.33
N LYS A 514 24.40 8.42 -24.40
CA LYS A 514 23.60 8.21 -25.62
C LYS A 514 22.37 9.11 -25.73
N ILE A 515 22.11 9.97 -24.74
CA ILE A 515 20.98 10.90 -24.78
C ILE A 515 21.35 12.07 -25.70
N ASN A 516 21.17 11.88 -27.01
CA ASN A 516 21.33 12.92 -28.01
C ASN A 516 20.00 13.68 -28.17
N ASN A 517 19.74 14.62 -27.24
CA ASN A 517 18.54 15.44 -27.25
C ASN A 517 18.89 16.92 -26.99
N PRO A 518 18.39 17.85 -27.80
CA PRO A 518 18.74 19.27 -27.68
C PRO A 518 18.33 19.89 -26.35
N TYR A 519 17.19 19.48 -25.78
CA TYR A 519 16.70 20.00 -24.50
C TYR A 519 17.52 19.46 -23.33
N ILE A 520 17.90 18.18 -23.36
CA ILE A 520 18.82 17.61 -22.37
C ILE A 520 20.21 18.26 -22.49
N THR A 521 20.68 18.51 -23.70
CA THR A 521 21.93 19.24 -23.95
C THR A 521 21.89 20.63 -23.35
N TYR A 522 20.78 21.34 -23.53
CA TYR A 522 20.56 22.65 -22.92
C TYR A 522 20.64 22.58 -21.38
N LEU A 523 19.93 21.63 -20.75
CA LEU A 523 19.98 21.46 -19.29
C LEU A 523 21.38 21.11 -18.78
N GLU A 524 22.11 20.24 -19.50
CA GLU A 524 23.48 19.88 -19.16
C GLU A 524 24.43 21.08 -19.20
N GLN A 525 24.24 22.00 -20.15
CA GLN A 525 25.09 23.17 -20.33
C GLN A 525 24.74 24.32 -19.38
N ASN A 526 23.45 24.55 -19.12
CA ASN A 526 22.97 25.76 -18.44
C ASN A 526 22.53 25.54 -16.99
N ASN A 527 22.13 24.32 -16.60
CA ASN A 527 21.53 24.05 -15.28
C ASN A 527 22.37 23.14 -14.40
N LYS A 528 23.38 22.45 -14.95
CA LYS A 528 24.21 21.51 -14.18
C LYS A 528 25.05 22.23 -13.13
N VAL A 529 24.77 21.95 -11.86
CA VAL A 529 25.53 22.49 -10.72
C VAL A 529 26.45 21.45 -10.07
N SER A 530 26.18 20.17 -10.28
CA SER A 530 27.07 19.07 -9.88
C SER A 530 26.87 17.85 -10.78
N ASN A 531 27.64 16.79 -10.55
CA ASN A 531 27.40 15.52 -11.25
C ASN A 531 26.04 14.90 -10.94
N ASN A 532 25.42 15.27 -9.82
CA ASN A 532 24.20 14.64 -9.32
C ASN A 532 22.97 15.54 -9.44
N ALA A 533 23.14 16.85 -9.69
CA ALA A 533 22.04 17.81 -9.59
C ALA A 533 22.07 18.92 -10.66
N TYR A 534 20.86 19.34 -11.02
CA TYR A 534 20.57 20.58 -11.73
C TYR A 534 20.06 21.65 -10.75
N ASN A 535 20.26 22.91 -11.09
CA ASN A 535 19.52 24.04 -10.53
C ASN A 535 18.54 24.56 -11.60
N ILE A 536 17.25 24.35 -11.36
CA ILE A 536 16.18 24.77 -12.25
C ILE A 536 15.33 25.78 -11.49
N CYS A 537 15.33 27.04 -11.95
CA CYS A 537 14.59 28.13 -11.32
C CYS A 537 14.86 28.31 -9.81
N GLY A 538 16.09 28.06 -9.36
CA GLY A 538 16.46 28.14 -7.94
C GLY A 538 16.18 26.88 -7.12
N VAL A 539 15.69 25.81 -7.74
CA VAL A 539 15.40 24.53 -7.10
C VAL A 539 16.40 23.47 -7.54
N ILE A 540 16.93 22.74 -6.55
CA ILE A 540 17.83 21.61 -6.81
C ILE A 540 17.01 20.40 -7.24
N ILE A 541 17.28 19.90 -8.45
CA ILE A 541 16.61 18.74 -9.06
C ILE A 541 17.63 17.64 -9.31
N SER A 542 17.28 16.37 -9.04
CA SER A 542 18.17 15.25 -9.33
C SER A 542 18.43 15.14 -10.83
N ARG A 543 19.71 15.27 -11.23
CA ARG A 543 20.15 15.14 -12.62
C ARG A 543 19.88 13.73 -13.14
N PHE A 544 20.21 12.71 -12.34
CA PHE A 544 20.02 11.32 -12.73
C PHE A 544 18.56 10.97 -12.91
N LYS A 545 17.66 11.52 -12.08
CA LYS A 545 16.21 11.38 -12.25
C LYS A 545 15.76 11.86 -13.62
N VAL A 546 16.11 13.10 -13.97
CA VAL A 546 15.70 13.71 -15.24
C VAL A 546 16.21 12.90 -16.42
N LEU A 547 17.50 12.58 -16.44
CA LEU A 547 18.12 11.82 -17.54
C LEU A 547 17.52 10.41 -17.68
N ARG A 548 17.31 9.73 -16.55
CA ARG A 548 16.74 8.38 -16.50
C ARG A 548 15.31 8.36 -17.03
N LEU A 549 14.45 9.22 -16.48
CA LEU A 549 13.05 9.29 -16.87
C LEU A 549 12.90 9.71 -18.32
N TYR A 550 13.68 10.70 -18.76
CA TYR A 550 13.63 11.16 -20.15
C TYR A 550 14.03 10.05 -21.12
N ALA A 551 15.13 9.33 -20.84
CA ALA A 551 15.58 8.21 -21.68
C ALA A 551 14.54 7.08 -21.76
N SER A 552 13.83 6.79 -20.67
CA SER A 552 12.80 5.74 -20.63
C SER A 552 11.48 6.12 -21.31
N LEU A 553 11.18 7.42 -21.37
CA LEU A 553 9.85 7.92 -21.75
C LEU A 553 9.83 8.70 -23.07
N SER A 554 10.99 9.02 -23.66
CA SER A 554 11.10 9.85 -24.88
C SER A 554 10.26 9.36 -26.05
N ASN A 555 9.99 8.05 -26.14
CA ASN A 555 9.22 7.44 -27.22
C ASN A 555 7.70 7.37 -26.95
N MET A 556 7.22 7.83 -25.79
CA MET A 556 5.81 7.69 -25.40
C MET A 556 4.98 8.97 -25.51
N SER A 557 5.61 10.13 -25.33
CA SER A 557 4.87 11.40 -25.29
C SER A 557 5.14 12.20 -26.55
N SER A 558 4.08 12.65 -27.22
CA SER A 558 4.15 13.58 -28.35
C SER A 558 4.49 15.02 -27.91
N SER A 559 4.30 15.34 -26.63
CA SER A 559 4.50 16.69 -26.06
C SER A 559 5.83 16.74 -25.30
N THR A 560 6.87 17.26 -25.95
CA THR A 560 8.23 17.22 -25.39
C THR A 560 8.38 18.12 -24.15
N ASP A 561 7.70 19.26 -24.13
CA ASP A 561 7.58 20.18 -22.99
C ASP A 561 6.96 19.49 -21.77
N LYS A 562 5.80 18.84 -21.92
CA LYS A 562 5.15 18.11 -20.83
C LYS A 562 6.01 16.95 -20.34
N LEU A 563 6.65 16.22 -21.25
CA LEU A 563 7.55 15.14 -20.86
C LEU A 563 8.73 15.65 -20.04
N LEU A 564 9.39 16.73 -20.49
CA LEU A 564 10.52 17.31 -19.79
C LEU A 564 10.10 17.86 -18.42
N LEU A 565 8.98 18.58 -18.36
CA LEU A 565 8.41 19.08 -17.11
C LEU A 565 8.11 17.92 -16.15
N PHE A 566 7.47 16.85 -16.61
CA PHE A 566 7.22 15.66 -15.80
C PHE A 566 8.52 15.06 -15.27
N CYS A 567 9.54 14.88 -16.11
CA CYS A 567 10.83 14.33 -15.68
C CYS A 567 11.51 15.20 -14.61
N ILE A 568 11.38 16.53 -14.71
CA ILE A 568 11.88 17.49 -13.73
C ILE A 568 11.11 17.38 -12.42
N THR A 569 9.78 17.32 -12.47
CA THR A 569 8.92 17.48 -11.29
C THR A 569 8.51 16.17 -10.63
N TYR A 570 8.75 15.02 -11.26
CA TYR A 570 8.41 13.70 -10.72
C TYR A 570 8.99 13.53 -9.30
N HIS A 571 8.11 13.21 -8.34
CA HIS A 571 8.40 13.01 -6.90
C HIS A 571 9.14 14.16 -6.19
N SER A 572 9.20 15.34 -6.83
CA SER A 572 9.95 16.49 -6.30
C SER A 572 9.17 17.20 -5.23
N LYS A 573 9.86 17.72 -4.21
CA LYS A 573 9.25 18.54 -3.16
C LYS A 573 9.30 19.99 -3.60
N ILE A 574 8.24 20.43 -4.27
CA ILE A 574 8.15 21.78 -4.85
C ILE A 574 6.82 22.44 -4.49
N THR A 575 6.85 23.77 -4.37
CA THR A 575 5.67 24.61 -4.19
C THR A 575 4.93 24.84 -5.50
N ALA A 576 3.68 25.31 -5.43
CA ALA A 576 2.92 25.68 -6.62
C ALA A 576 3.59 26.81 -7.43
N GLN A 577 4.26 27.75 -6.75
CA GLN A 577 4.99 28.84 -7.40
C GLN A 577 6.23 28.33 -8.14
N GLU A 578 7.03 27.48 -7.50
CA GLU A 578 8.20 26.87 -8.15
C GLU A 578 7.78 26.04 -9.36
N PHE A 579 6.68 25.30 -9.27
CA PHE A 579 6.14 24.55 -10.41
C PHE A 579 5.73 25.46 -11.57
N ALA A 580 5.07 26.59 -11.30
CA ALA A 580 4.70 27.55 -12.33
C ALA A 580 5.94 28.13 -13.04
N HIS A 581 6.97 28.53 -12.29
CA HIS A 581 8.22 29.02 -12.87
C HIS A 581 8.95 27.95 -13.69
N MET A 582 8.97 26.70 -13.23
CA MET A 582 9.55 25.58 -13.97
C MET A 582 8.79 25.31 -15.27
N LYS A 583 7.46 25.43 -15.27
CA LYS A 583 6.64 25.27 -16.46
C LYS A 583 6.97 26.34 -17.50
N GLU A 584 6.99 27.60 -17.11
CA GLU A 584 7.37 28.72 -17.99
C GLU A 584 8.79 28.55 -18.56
N TYR A 585 9.71 28.09 -17.72
CA TYR A 585 11.09 27.81 -18.11
C TYR A 585 11.21 26.66 -19.12
N VAL A 586 10.48 25.57 -18.93
CA VAL A 586 10.46 24.45 -19.89
C VAL A 586 9.82 24.87 -21.21
N GLU A 587 8.74 25.65 -21.16
CA GLU A 587 8.09 26.21 -22.35
C GLU A 587 9.05 27.14 -23.12
N SER A 588 9.89 27.94 -22.43
CA SER A 588 10.87 28.78 -23.11
C SER A 588 11.99 27.97 -23.77
N ILE A 589 12.48 26.91 -23.13
CA ILE A 589 13.51 26.01 -23.71
C ILE A 589 12.98 25.32 -24.97
N VAL A 590 11.72 24.89 -24.97
CA VAL A 590 11.11 24.17 -26.09
C VAL A 590 10.73 25.10 -27.24
N ASN A 591 10.35 26.34 -26.94
CA ASN A 591 9.94 27.34 -27.93
C ASN A 591 11.09 28.22 -28.44
N GLU A 592 12.25 28.22 -27.79
CA GLU A 592 13.44 28.86 -28.35
C GLU A 592 13.79 28.20 -29.68
N PRO A 593 13.93 28.95 -30.79
CA PRO A 593 14.54 28.39 -31.98
C PRO A 593 15.94 27.95 -31.55
N LEU A 594 16.22 26.65 -31.64
CA LEU A 594 17.55 26.09 -31.42
C LEU A 594 18.49 26.68 -32.49
N ILE A 595 18.96 27.91 -32.27
CA ILE A 595 19.88 28.61 -33.16
C ILE A 595 21.21 27.88 -33.05
N GLY A 596 21.45 27.02 -34.03
CA GLY A 596 22.79 26.72 -34.53
C GLY A 596 23.69 25.90 -33.61
N GLY A 597 23.48 24.59 -33.59
CA GLY A 597 24.62 23.68 -33.56
C GLY A 597 25.48 23.94 -34.80
N ARG A 598 26.70 24.46 -34.59
CA ARG A 598 27.72 24.56 -35.63
C ARG A 598 27.94 23.20 -36.28
N LYS A 599 28.04 23.21 -37.62
CA LYS A 599 28.59 22.11 -38.43
C LYS A 599 29.97 21.69 -37.94
#